data_AF-A0A227J6V8-F1
#
_entry.id   AF-A0A227J6V8-F1
#
_cell.length_a   1.000
_cell.length_b   1.000
_cell.length_c   1.000
_cell.angle_alpha   90.00
_cell.angle_beta   90.00
_cell.angle_gamma   90.00
#
_symmetry.space_group_name_H-M   'P 1'
#
loop_
_entity.id
_entity.type
_entity.pdbx_description
1 polymer ?
#
loop_
_entity_poly.entity_id
_entity_poly.type
_entity_poly.pdbx_seq_one_letter_code
_entity_poly.pdbx_strand_id
1 'polypeptide(L)'
;MKVVEVKHPLVKHKIGLMREGDISTKRFRELATEVGSLLTYEATADFETEKVTIEGWNGPVEVDQIKGKKVTVVPILRAGLGMMDGVLEHMPSARISVVG
;
A
#
# COMPACT_ATOMS: atom_id res chain seq x y z
N MET A 1 -4.27 2.87 22.11
CA MET A 1 -4.31 2.72 20.64
C MET A 1 -3.00 3.28 20.09
N LYS A 2 -2.20 2.48 19.35
CA LYS A 2 -0.99 2.97 18.69
C LYS A 2 -1.41 3.76 17.45
N VAL A 3 -0.93 4.99 17.29
CA VAL A 3 -1.15 5.83 16.10
C VAL A 3 0.19 5.96 15.40
N VAL A 4 0.22 5.66 14.09
CA VAL A 4 1.39 5.84 13.24
C VAL A 4 1.14 7.03 12.33
N GLU A 5 1.88 8.12 12.55
CA GLU A 5 1.78 9.32 11.73
C GLU A 5 2.84 9.26 10.61
N VAL A 6 2.39 9.19 9.35
CA VAL A 6 3.28 9.19 8.19
C VAL A 6 3.72 10.62 7.89
N LYS A 7 4.97 10.95 8.23
CA LYS A 7 5.52 12.32 8.11
C LYS A 7 6.22 12.63 6.78
N HIS A 8 6.19 11.70 5.83
CA HIS A 8 6.91 11.82 4.56
C HIS A 8 6.48 13.06 3.74
N PRO A 9 7.42 13.87 3.21
CA PRO A 9 7.10 15.10 2.47
C PRO A 9 6.16 14.89 1.28
N LEU A 10 6.31 13.79 0.52
CA LEU A 10 5.44 13.48 -0.61
C LEU A 10 3.98 13.25 -0.18
N VAL A 11 3.77 12.56 0.95
CA VAL A 11 2.42 12.32 1.49
C VAL A 11 1.79 13.65 1.91
N LYS A 12 2.53 14.49 2.64
CA LYS A 12 2.07 15.83 3.05
C LYS A 12 1.71 16.70 1.85
N HIS A 13 2.55 16.70 0.82
CA HIS A 13 2.31 17.47 -0.40
C HIS A 13 1.05 16.99 -1.13
N LYS A 14 0.89 15.69 -1.36
CA LYS A 14 -0.28 15.11 -2.06
C LYS A 14 -1.57 15.34 -1.29
N ILE A 15 -1.56 15.18 0.04
CA ILE A 15 -2.71 15.51 0.90
C ILE A 15 -3.05 17.00 0.80
N GLY A 16 -2.05 17.88 0.73
CA GLY A 16 -2.27 19.31 0.50
C GLY A 16 -3.01 19.59 -0.82
N LEU A 17 -2.59 18.95 -1.91
CA LEU A 17 -3.25 19.07 -3.22
C LEU A 17 -4.68 18.51 -3.21
N MET A 18 -4.93 17.40 -2.51
CA MET A 18 -6.26 16.81 -2.38
C MET A 18 -7.29 17.72 -1.68
N ARG A 19 -6.83 18.75 -0.95
CA ARG A 19 -7.68 19.72 -0.25
C ARG A 19 -8.02 20.96 -1.10
N GLU A 20 -7.52 21.04 -2.32
CA GLU A 20 -7.87 22.10 -3.27
C GLU A 20 -9.39 22.07 -3.55
N GLY A 21 -10.07 23.22 -3.39
CA GLY A 21 -11.54 23.29 -3.44
C GLY A 21 -12.14 22.92 -4.80
N ASP A 22 -11.48 23.34 -5.89
CA ASP A 22 -11.92 23.10 -7.28
C ASP A 22 -11.21 21.89 -7.92
N ILE A 23 -10.77 20.92 -7.12
CA ILE A 23 -10.09 19.73 -7.64
C ILE A 23 -11.05 18.86 -8.48
N SER A 24 -10.59 18.45 -9.66
CA SER A 24 -11.37 17.52 -10.48
C SER A 24 -11.40 16.12 -9.87
N THR A 25 -12.51 15.41 -10.06
CA THR A 25 -12.67 14.02 -9.58
C THR A 25 -11.56 13.08 -10.08
N LYS A 26 -11.07 13.31 -11.31
CA LYS A 26 -9.95 12.56 -11.87
C LYS A 26 -8.67 12.78 -11.06
N ARG A 27 -8.30 14.04 -10.84
CA ARG A 27 -7.07 14.41 -10.12
C ARG A 27 -7.12 13.96 -8.66
N PHE A 28 -8.28 14.08 -8.00
CA PHE A 28 -8.44 13.57 -6.65
C PHE A 28 -8.23 12.04 -6.58
N ARG A 29 -8.79 11.30 -7.55
CA ARG A 29 -8.61 9.84 -7.60
C ARG A 29 -7.16 9.45 -7.84
N GLU A 30 -6.47 10.11 -8.76
CA GLU A 30 -5.04 9.89 -9.02
C GLU A 30 -4.21 10.11 -7.75
N LEU A 31 -4.44 11.22 -7.04
CA LEU A 31 -3.76 11.50 -5.77
C LEU A 31 -4.10 10.48 -4.68
N ALA A 32 -5.36 10.03 -4.60
CA ALA A 32 -5.78 9.01 -3.64
C ALA A 32 -5.07 7.66 -3.89
N THR A 33 -4.93 7.26 -5.17
CA THR A 33 -4.17 6.07 -5.56
C THR A 33 -2.71 6.21 -5.14
N GLU A 34 -2.07 7.33 -5.44
CA GLU A 34 -0.67 7.60 -5.08
C GLU A 34 -0.45 7.62 -3.56
N VAL A 35 -1.37 8.23 -2.80
CA VAL A 35 -1.30 8.24 -1.33
C VAL A 35 -1.51 6.83 -0.79
N GLY A 36 -2.45 6.05 -1.33
CA GLY A 36 -2.65 4.65 -0.96
C GLY A 36 -1.40 3.79 -1.16
N SER A 37 -0.70 4.01 -2.26
CA SER A 37 0.59 3.37 -2.58
C SER A 37 1.66 3.69 -1.53
N LEU A 38 1.85 4.98 -1.20
CA LEU A 38 2.81 5.41 -0.18
C LEU A 38 2.48 4.91 1.22
N LEU A 39 1.19 4.92 1.59
CA LEU A 39 0.75 4.40 2.89
C LEU A 39 0.93 2.89 2.99
N THR A 40 0.79 2.15 1.89
CA THR A 40 1.01 0.70 1.87
C THR A 40 2.45 0.38 2.21
N TYR A 41 3.40 1.07 1.58
CA TYR A 41 4.83 0.89 1.85
C TYR A 41 5.16 1.07 3.35
N GLU A 42 4.69 2.16 3.96
CA GLU A 42 4.88 2.44 5.38
C GLU A 42 4.14 1.42 6.29
N ALA A 43 2.94 1.00 5.90
CA ALA A 43 2.15 0.03 6.67
C ALA A 43 2.78 -1.37 6.69
N THR A 44 3.56 -1.71 5.65
CA THR A 44 4.27 -3.00 5.54
C THR A 44 5.64 -3.03 6.21
N ALA A 45 6.10 -1.93 6.81
CA ALA A 45 7.46 -1.82 7.37
C ALA A 45 7.75 -2.83 8.49
N ASP A 46 6.73 -3.22 9.26
CA ASP A 46 6.85 -4.15 10.40
C ASP A 46 6.59 -5.62 10.00
N PHE A 47 6.56 -5.96 8.71
CA PHE A 47 6.33 -7.34 8.27
C PHE A 47 7.50 -8.25 8.64
N GLU A 48 7.19 -9.39 9.27
CA GLU A 48 8.18 -10.41 9.54
C GLU A 48 8.70 -11.03 8.24
N THR A 49 9.99 -11.34 8.19
CA THR A 49 10.61 -12.11 7.12
C THR A 49 11.07 -13.48 7.61
N GLU A 50 11.18 -14.43 6.70
CA GLU A 50 11.77 -15.74 6.92
C GLU A 50 12.85 -16.02 5.87
N LYS A 51 13.90 -16.75 6.28
CA LYS A 51 14.96 -17.14 5.37
C LYS A 51 14.53 -18.33 4.53
N VAL A 52 14.65 -18.20 3.21
CA VAL A 52 14.35 -19.24 2.25
C VAL A 52 15.52 -19.39 1.29
N THR A 53 15.95 -20.63 1.05
CA THR A 53 16.94 -20.91 0.01
C THR A 53 16.23 -21.02 -1.33
N ILE A 54 16.64 -20.19 -2.29
CA ILE A 54 16.15 -20.24 -3.67
C ILE A 54 17.29 -20.62 -4.61
N GLU A 55 16.95 -21.23 -5.75
CA GLU A 55 17.91 -21.47 -6.83
C GLU A 55 18.19 -20.14 -7.56
N GLY A 56 19.39 -19.60 -7.33
CA GLY A 56 19.89 -18.43 -8.02
C GLY A 56 20.51 -18.78 -9.37
N TRP A 57 20.83 -17.74 -10.15
CA TRP A 57 21.50 -17.90 -11.44
C TRP A 57 22.90 -18.56 -11.34
N ASN A 58 23.52 -18.53 -10.15
CA ASN A 58 24.82 -19.14 -9.85
C ASN A 58 24.75 -20.06 -8.62
N GLY A 59 23.69 -20.86 -8.53
CA GLY A 59 23.48 -21.83 -7.45
C GLY A 59 22.61 -21.31 -6.30
N PRO A 60 22.48 -22.09 -5.21
CA PRO A 60 21.56 -21.79 -4.12
C PRO A 60 21.94 -20.52 -3.37
N VAL A 61 20.97 -19.64 -3.12
CA VAL A 61 21.13 -18.38 -2.38
C VAL A 61 20.06 -18.28 -1.30
N GLU A 62 20.46 -17.91 -0.09
CA GLU A 62 19.51 -17.55 0.98
C GLU A 62 18.99 -16.12 0.77
N VAL A 63 17.67 -15.96 0.76
CA VAL A 63 16.99 -14.67 0.67
C VAL A 63 15.96 -14.53 1.79
N ASP A 64 15.64 -13.28 2.13
CA ASP A 64 14.54 -12.97 3.04
C ASP A 64 13.24 -12.84 2.25
N GLN A 65 12.25 -13.65 2.61
CA GLN A 65 10.90 -13.60 2.07
C GLN A 65 9.92 -13.14 3.14
N ILE A 66 8.89 -12.37 2.77
CA ILE A 66 7.83 -11.96 3.71
C ILE A 66 7.15 -13.23 4.25
N LYS A 67 7.15 -13.38 5.57
CA LYS A 67 6.61 -14.51 6.29
C LYS A 67 5.09 -14.42 6.36
N GLY A 68 4.41 -15.56 6.16
CA GLY A 68 2.98 -15.70 6.46
C GLY A 68 2.04 -15.71 5.26
N LYS A 69 0.74 -15.55 5.53
CA LYS A 69 -0.35 -15.74 4.56
C LYS A 69 -0.69 -14.45 3.82
N LYS A 70 -1.33 -14.61 2.66
CA LYS A 70 -1.82 -13.51 1.80
C LYS A 70 -2.58 -12.45 2.59
N VAL A 71 -2.09 -11.21 2.53
CA VAL A 71 -2.75 -10.01 3.07
C VAL A 71 -4.13 -9.84 2.42
N THR A 72 -5.06 -9.27 3.18
CA THR A 72 -6.41 -8.95 2.68
C THR A 72 -6.62 -7.45 2.73
N VAL A 73 -6.94 -6.85 1.60
CA VAL A 73 -7.29 -5.43 1.45
C VAL A 73 -8.80 -5.31 1.54
N VAL A 74 -9.27 -4.52 2.52
CA VAL A 74 -10.70 -4.32 2.78
C VAL A 74 -11.07 -2.86 2.54
N PRO A 75 -11.46 -2.47 1.31
CA PRO A 75 -11.92 -1.12 1.06
C PRO A 75 -13.32 -0.93 1.67
N ILE A 76 -13.49 0.16 2.42
CA ILE A 76 -14.79 0.60 2.94
C ILE A 76 -15.49 1.43 1.87
N LEU A 77 -16.68 1.01 1.45
CA LEU A 77 -17.40 1.69 0.38
C LEU A 77 -17.95 3.06 0.83
N ARG A 78 -18.02 4.05 -0.07
CA ARG A 78 -17.56 4.05 -1.48
C ARG A 78 -16.14 4.60 -1.66
N ALA A 79 -15.72 5.51 -0.77
CA ALA A 79 -14.50 6.29 -0.93
C ALA A 79 -13.22 5.44 -0.85
N GLY A 80 -13.25 4.30 -0.15
CA GLY A 80 -12.10 3.41 -0.01
C GLY A 80 -11.62 2.80 -1.33
N LEU A 81 -12.47 2.75 -2.37
CA LEU A 81 -12.08 2.26 -3.69
C LEU A 81 -10.98 3.10 -4.34
N GLY A 82 -10.92 4.41 -4.05
CA GLY A 82 -9.94 5.30 -4.65
C GLY A 82 -8.49 5.02 -4.25
N MET A 83 -8.25 4.26 -3.18
CA MET A 83 -6.91 3.90 -2.72
C MET A 83 -6.53 2.45 -3.08
N MET A 84 -7.52 1.63 -3.46
CA MET A 84 -7.36 0.19 -3.64
C MET A 84 -6.27 -0.14 -4.66
N ASP A 85 -6.28 0.54 -5.80
CA ASP A 85 -5.33 0.28 -6.89
C ASP A 85 -3.89 0.55 -6.45
N GLY A 86 -3.65 1.56 -5.62
CA GLY A 86 -2.32 1.89 -5.10
C GLY A 86 -1.80 0.85 -4.11
N VAL A 87 -2.69 0.20 -3.35
CA VAL A 87 -2.31 -0.91 -2.45
C VAL A 87 -1.96 -2.15 -3.26
N LEU A 88 -2.76 -2.47 -4.27
CA LEU A 88 -2.59 -3.67 -5.09
C LEU A 88 -1.34 -3.61 -5.98
N GLU A 89 -0.86 -2.41 -6.32
CA GLU A 89 0.41 -2.22 -7.02
C GLU A 89 1.60 -2.84 -6.26
N HIS A 90 1.66 -2.65 -4.93
CA HIS A 90 2.71 -3.22 -4.08
C HIS A 90 2.41 -4.65 -3.64
N MET A 91 1.13 -5.02 -3.55
CA MET A 91 0.68 -6.32 -3.06
C MET A 91 -0.28 -7.00 -4.05
N PRO A 92 0.20 -7.41 -5.24
CA PRO A 92 -0.68 -7.96 -6.29
C PRO A 92 -1.32 -9.30 -5.90
N SER A 93 -0.74 -10.01 -4.94
CA SER A 93 -1.26 -11.29 -4.43
C SER A 93 -2.28 -11.12 -3.30
N ALA A 94 -2.56 -9.89 -2.87
CA ALA A 94 -3.50 -9.62 -1.79
C ALA A 94 -4.93 -9.97 -2.21
N ARG A 95 -5.71 -10.49 -1.26
CA ARG A 95 -7.14 -10.76 -1.45
C ARG A 95 -7.93 -9.48 -1.25
N ILE A 96 -8.96 -9.27 -2.06
CA ILE A 96 -9.86 -8.12 -1.91
C ILE A 96 -11.15 -8.61 -1.24
N SER A 97 -11.59 -7.92 -0.20
CA SER A 97 -12.88 -8.20 0.46
C SER A 97 -13.57 -6.89 0.73
N VAL A 98 -14.75 -6.67 0.17
CA VAL A 98 -15.42 -5.37 0.21
C VAL A 98 -16.43 -5.35 1.36
N VAL A 99 -16.47 -4.23 2.10
CA VAL A 99 -17.47 -3.96 3.13
C VAL A 99 -18.07 -2.58 2.86
N GLY A 100 -19.40 -2.45 2.92
CA GLY A 100 -20.11 -1.23 2.57
C GLY A 100 -21.50 -1.16 3.15
#